data_AF-A0A0W8DQ10-F1
#
_entry.id   AF-A0A0W8DQ10-F1
#
_cell.length_a   1.000
_cell.length_b   1.000
_cell.length_c   1.000
_cell.angle_alpha   90.00
_cell.angle_beta   90.00
_cell.angle_gamma   90.00
#
_symmetry.space_group_name_H-M   'P 1'
#
loop_
_entity.id
_entity.type
_entity.pdbx_description
1 polymer ?
#
loop_
_entity_poly.entity_id
_entity_poly.type
_entity_poly.pdbx_seq_one_letter_code
_entity_poly.pdbx_strand_id
1 'polypeptide(L)'
;METHQQQAIDSLQELVRSLWPDALIDIYGSSYTQLALPVSDIDCVLVARSLAGERPLVILEALAAEVERQPWTKKLELLGSAKIPVLKMTYSLNPTEQDVLLDLTCGHSVGHTGLGARDLIYSLQTEMPALRPLVLILKSHLVNNIPMQCSVVIPYVADPIKPGRSICNCFRMHEVRQCACVHIYSFESGA
;
A
#
# COMPACT_ATOMS: atom_id res chain seq x y z
N MET A 1 -2.45 8.66 -5.96
CA MET A 1 -2.21 8.72 -4.51
C MET A 1 -3.14 9.77 -3.95
N GLU A 2 -3.79 9.51 -2.83
CA GLU A 2 -4.71 10.48 -2.24
C GLU A 2 -3.93 11.67 -1.67
N THR A 3 -4.54 12.87 -1.67
CA THR A 3 -3.88 14.10 -1.22
C THR A 3 -3.30 13.98 0.19
N HIS A 4 -3.99 13.27 1.08
CA HIS A 4 -3.56 13.08 2.47
C HIS A 4 -2.34 12.15 2.59
N GLN A 5 -2.26 11.11 1.75
CA GLN A 5 -1.08 10.23 1.69
C GLN A 5 0.16 11.00 1.21
N GLN A 6 0.00 11.86 0.20
CA GLN A 6 1.09 12.71 -0.29
C GLN A 6 1.59 13.66 0.81
N GLN A 7 0.70 14.28 1.59
CA GLN A 7 1.08 15.15 2.71
C GLN A 7 1.89 14.41 3.78
N ALA A 8 1.53 13.16 4.08
CA ALA A 8 2.28 12.32 5.02
C ALA A 8 3.70 12.04 4.53
N ILE A 9 3.85 11.71 3.24
CA ILE A 9 5.15 11.47 2.60
C ILE A 9 5.99 12.75 2.57
N ASP A 10 5.38 13.89 2.23
CA ASP A 10 6.08 15.18 2.17
C ASP A 10 6.59 15.59 3.56
N SER A 11 5.75 15.44 4.59
CA SER A 11 6.13 15.72 5.99
C SER A 11 7.30 14.85 6.45
N LEU A 12 7.25 13.55 6.13
CA LEU A 12 8.34 12.62 6.44
C LEU A 12 9.62 12.98 5.65
N GLN A 13 9.48 13.33 4.37
CA GLN A 13 10.59 13.71 3.51
C GLN A 13 11.28 14.99 3.99
N GLU A 14 10.53 15.99 4.46
CA GLU A 14 11.06 17.21 5.07
C GLU A 14 11.83 16.91 6.35
N LEU A 15 11.24 16.11 7.25
CA LEU A 15 11.91 15.70 8.50
C LEU A 15 13.22 14.96 8.21
N VAL A 16 13.19 13.99 7.31
CA VAL A 16 14.38 13.19 6.94
C VAL A 16 15.47 14.06 6.33
N ARG A 17 15.12 15.06 5.51
CA ARG A 17 16.11 16.03 4.96
C ARG A 17 16.67 16.98 6.00
N SER A 18 15.93 17.27 7.07
CA SER A 18 16.43 18.08 8.19
C SER A 18 17.55 17.38 8.95
N LEU A 19 17.53 16.05 8.99
CA LEU A 19 18.57 15.22 9.62
C LEU A 19 19.70 14.90 8.65
N TRP A 20 19.34 14.53 7.41
CA TRP A 20 20.27 14.10 6.38
C TRP A 20 19.93 14.77 5.05
N PRO A 21 20.62 15.86 4.67
CA PRO A 21 20.24 16.68 3.51
C PRO A 21 20.19 15.95 2.16
N ASP A 22 20.96 14.87 1.99
CA ASP A 22 20.97 14.05 0.78
C ASP A 22 19.97 12.88 0.81
N ALA A 23 19.18 12.75 1.87
CA ALA A 23 18.23 11.66 2.04
C ALA A 23 16.93 11.88 1.26
N LEU A 24 16.46 10.79 0.67
CA LEU A 24 15.22 10.70 -0.10
C LEU A 24 14.35 9.58 0.44
N ILE A 25 13.04 9.84 0.44
CA ILE A 25 12.02 8.83 0.67
C ILE A 25 11.47 8.44 -0.69
N ASP A 26 11.62 7.16 -1.03
CA ASP A 26 11.03 6.57 -2.23
C ASP A 26 9.95 5.56 -1.82
N ILE A 27 8.90 5.43 -2.64
CA ILE A 27 7.74 4.59 -2.35
C ILE A 27 7.87 3.31 -3.16
N TYR A 28 7.70 2.16 -2.52
CA TYR A 28 7.67 0.88 -3.21
C TYR A 28 6.38 0.12 -2.90
N GLY A 29 6.36 -1.17 -3.25
CA GLY A 29 5.25 -2.04 -2.91
C GLY A 29 3.95 -1.63 -3.58
N SER A 30 2.85 -1.87 -2.87
CA SER A 30 1.52 -1.82 -3.48
C SER A 30 1.04 -0.41 -3.82
N SER A 31 1.52 0.60 -3.09
CA SER A 31 1.19 2.01 -3.35
C SER A 31 1.80 2.49 -4.66
N TYR A 32 3.07 2.14 -4.92
CA TYR A 32 3.74 2.46 -6.18
C TYR A 32 3.12 1.72 -7.37
N THR A 33 2.87 0.42 -7.23
CA THR A 33 2.33 -0.41 -8.30
C THR A 33 0.83 -0.24 -8.51
N GLN A 34 0.18 0.63 -7.72
CA GLN A 34 -1.27 0.84 -7.72
C GLN A 34 -2.10 -0.43 -7.44
N LEU A 35 -1.55 -1.32 -6.61
CA LEU A 35 -2.19 -2.54 -6.09
C LEU A 35 -2.56 -2.40 -4.61
N ALA A 36 -2.48 -1.18 -4.06
CA ALA A 36 -2.92 -0.84 -2.72
C ALA A 36 -4.46 -0.87 -2.61
N LEU A 37 -4.96 -1.35 -1.48
CA LEU A 37 -6.34 -1.11 -1.04
C LEU A 37 -6.38 0.20 -0.23
N PRO A 38 -7.56 0.82 -0.03
CA PRO A 38 -7.67 2.05 0.79
C PRO A 38 -7.14 1.91 2.23
N VAL A 39 -7.14 0.69 2.75
CA VAL A 39 -6.64 0.36 4.10
C VAL A 39 -5.18 -0.11 4.10
N SER A 40 -4.49 -0.10 2.95
CA SER A 40 -3.10 -0.55 2.85
C SER A 40 -2.12 0.49 3.37
N ASP A 41 -1.08 -0.01 4.03
CA ASP A 41 0.09 0.77 4.40
C ASP A 41 0.84 1.28 3.16
N ILE A 42 1.58 2.37 3.33
CA ILE A 42 2.51 2.89 2.34
C ILE A 42 3.92 2.42 2.69
N ASP A 43 4.47 1.59 1.82
CA ASP A 43 5.83 1.09 1.92
C ASP A 43 6.83 2.17 1.43
N CYS A 44 7.67 2.64 2.35
CA CYS A 44 8.66 3.69 2.12
C CYS A 44 10.08 3.16 2.32
N VAL A 45 11.02 3.64 1.52
CA VAL A 45 12.43 3.37 1.67
C VAL A 45 13.24 4.67 1.76
N LEU A 46 14.08 4.77 2.79
CA LEU A 46 15.05 5.82 2.95
C LEU A 46 16.31 5.49 2.15
N VAL A 47 16.68 6.40 1.26
CA VAL A 47 17.90 6.32 0.45
C VAL A 47 18.74 7.56 0.70
N ALA A 48 19.95 7.39 1.23
CA ALA A 48 20.92 8.47 1.43
C ALA A 48 22.33 7.92 1.19
N ARG A 49 23.17 8.66 0.46
CA ARG A 49 24.56 8.23 0.21
C ARG A 49 25.40 8.39 1.47
N SER A 50 25.16 9.46 2.23
CA SER A 50 25.80 9.74 3.50
C SER A 50 25.62 8.63 4.54
N LEU A 51 24.55 7.84 4.43
CA LEU A 51 24.19 6.79 5.38
C LEU A 51 24.54 5.36 4.92
N ALA A 52 25.13 5.19 3.73
CA ALA A 52 25.36 3.85 3.17
C ALA A 52 26.28 2.97 4.02
N GLY A 53 27.12 3.56 4.88
CA GLY A 53 27.99 2.85 5.82
C GLY A 53 27.38 2.61 7.21
N GLU A 54 26.23 3.22 7.51
CA GLU A 54 25.59 3.13 8.82
C GLU A 54 24.69 1.90 8.93
N ARG A 55 24.48 1.42 10.16
CA ARG A 55 23.56 0.30 10.40
C ARG A 55 22.12 0.79 10.24
N PRO A 56 21.26 0.13 9.42
CA PRO A 56 19.86 0.50 9.24
C PRO A 56 19.11 0.75 10.55
N LEU A 57 19.31 -0.11 11.56
CA LEU A 57 18.66 0.02 12.85
C LEU A 57 19.01 1.35 13.54
N VAL A 58 20.28 1.77 13.50
CA VAL A 58 20.73 3.03 14.13
C VAL A 58 20.08 4.24 13.45
N ILE A 59 19.97 4.21 12.12
CA ILE A 59 19.29 5.26 11.35
C ILE A 59 17.82 5.34 11.75
N LEU A 60 17.13 4.20 11.83
CA LEU A 60 15.72 4.15 12.20
C LEU A 60 15.48 4.53 13.67
N GLU A 61 16.39 4.21 14.59
CA GLU A 61 16.33 4.64 15.99
C GLU A 61 16.46 6.17 16.10
N ALA A 62 17.42 6.77 15.38
CA ALA A 62 17.60 8.21 15.35
C ALA A 62 16.38 8.92 14.74
N LEU A 63 15.86 8.40 13.63
CA LEU A 63 14.67 8.95 12.99
C LEU A 63 13.43 8.78 13.88
N ALA A 64 13.28 7.65 14.56
CA ALA A 64 12.15 7.40 15.46
C ALA A 64 12.06 8.46 16.57
N ALA A 65 13.20 8.82 17.17
CA ALA A 65 13.25 9.85 18.21
C ALA A 65 12.79 11.24 17.70
N GLU A 66 13.01 11.55 16.44
CA GLU A 66 12.59 12.82 15.83
C GLU A 66 11.15 12.77 15.32
N VAL A 67 10.69 11.63 14.81
CA VAL A 67 9.28 11.38 14.42
C VAL A 67 8.37 11.46 15.64
N GLU A 68 8.77 10.91 16.78
CA GLU A 68 7.98 10.94 18.02
C GLU A 68 7.67 12.37 18.51
N ARG A 69 8.52 13.34 18.16
CA ARG A 69 8.32 14.76 18.51
C ARG A 69 7.43 15.52 17.54
N GLN A 70 7.04 14.92 16.42
CA GLN A 70 6.25 15.61 15.41
C GLN A 70 4.77 15.65 15.78
N PRO A 71 4.07 16.77 15.52
CA PRO A 71 2.66 16.93 15.87
C PRO A 71 1.72 16.00 15.07
N TRP A 72 2.17 15.48 13.93
CA TRP A 72 1.41 14.58 13.07
C TRP A 72 1.57 13.10 13.44
N THR A 73 2.41 12.77 14.42
CA THR A 73 2.67 11.38 14.82
C THR A 73 1.62 10.90 15.81
N LYS A 74 0.81 9.91 15.40
CA LYS A 74 -0.21 9.28 16.25
C LYS A 74 0.29 8.02 16.93
N LYS A 75 1.04 7.19 16.20
CA LYS A 75 1.64 5.94 16.70
C LYS A 75 2.98 5.73 16.03
N LEU A 76 3.94 5.17 16.77
CA LEU A 76 5.27 4.82 16.30
C LEU A 76 5.69 3.47 16.89
N GLU A 77 6.29 2.59 16.07
CA GLU A 77 6.75 1.27 16.49
C GLU A 77 7.97 0.85 15.64
N LEU A 78 9.10 0.57 16.31
CA LEU A 78 10.33 0.12 15.66
C LEU A 78 10.48 -1.40 15.77
N LEU A 79 10.44 -2.09 14.63
CA LEU A 79 10.63 -3.52 14.51
C LEU A 79 12.09 -3.83 14.14
N GLY A 80 12.98 -3.84 15.13
CA GLY A 80 14.43 -4.00 14.94
C GLY A 80 14.95 -5.44 14.84
N SER A 81 14.16 -6.44 15.28
CA SER A 81 14.62 -7.83 15.40
C SER A 81 14.63 -8.61 14.08
N ALA A 82 14.00 -8.09 13.04
CA ALA A 82 13.90 -8.74 11.73
C ALA A 82 15.17 -8.52 10.88
N LYS A 83 15.34 -9.33 9.82
CA LYS A 83 16.45 -9.18 8.87
C LYS A 83 16.53 -7.79 8.25
N ILE A 84 15.37 -7.21 7.95
CA ILE A 84 15.22 -5.83 7.49
C ILE A 84 14.43 -5.11 8.59
N PRO A 85 15.09 -4.23 9.38
CA PRO A 85 14.39 -3.41 10.35
C PRO A 85 13.34 -2.51 9.69
N VAL A 86 12.20 -2.32 10.36
CA VAL A 86 11.08 -1.49 9.86
C VAL A 86 10.64 -0.52 10.95
N LEU A 87 10.53 0.76 10.60
CA LEU A 87 9.89 1.78 11.44
C LEU A 87 8.45 1.96 10.96
N LYS A 88 7.50 1.44 11.74
CA LYS A 88 6.07 1.60 11.48
C LYS A 88 5.57 2.88 12.14
N MET A 89 4.85 3.71 11.40
CA MET A 89 4.27 4.95 11.94
C MET A 89 2.86 5.19 11.42
N THR A 90 2.06 5.85 12.24
CA THR A 90 0.72 6.32 11.89
C THR A 90 0.72 7.83 11.87
N TYR A 91 0.53 8.39 10.68
CA TYR A 91 0.38 9.83 10.44
C TYR A 91 -1.09 10.22 10.57
N SER A 92 -1.36 11.27 11.34
CA SER A 92 -2.68 11.86 11.51
C SER A 92 -2.54 13.33 11.91
N LEU A 93 -2.95 14.23 11.03
CA LEU A 93 -2.95 15.68 11.31
C LEU A 93 -4.30 16.15 11.85
N ASN A 94 -5.39 15.66 11.28
CA ASN A 94 -6.76 16.01 11.66
C ASN A 94 -7.50 14.76 12.16
N PRO A 95 -8.15 14.79 13.34
CA PRO A 95 -8.89 13.64 13.87
C PRO A 95 -10.06 13.16 13.00
N THR A 96 -10.50 13.98 12.05
CA THR A 96 -11.58 13.70 11.11
C THR A 96 -11.10 13.07 9.79
N GLU A 97 -9.80 13.10 9.53
CA GLU A 97 -9.18 12.49 8.36
C GLU A 97 -8.78 11.05 8.66
N GLN A 98 -8.69 10.23 7.61
CA GLN A 98 -8.26 8.85 7.75
C GLN A 98 -6.75 8.82 8.04
N ASP A 99 -6.36 8.07 9.07
CA ASP A 99 -4.95 7.83 9.38
C ASP A 99 -4.18 7.25 8.18
N VAL A 100 -2.94 7.72 7.97
CA VAL A 100 -2.02 7.15 6.98
C VAL A 100 -1.01 6.25 7.69
N LEU A 101 -0.95 4.99 7.28
CA LEU A 101 0.00 4.01 7.79
C LEU A 101 1.23 3.98 6.90
N LEU A 102 2.41 4.10 7.51
CA LEU A 102 3.71 4.16 6.82
C LEU A 102 4.64 3.10 7.40
N ASP A 103 5.20 2.27 6.53
CA ASP A 103 6.27 1.32 6.86
C ASP A 103 7.58 1.81 6.23
N LEU A 104 8.54 2.25 7.05
CA LEU A 104 9.80 2.80 6.58
C LEU A 104 10.96 1.82 6.80
N THR A 105 11.75 1.61 5.74
CA THR A 105 12.98 0.79 5.75
C THR A 105 14.17 1.58 5.21
N CYS A 106 15.41 1.12 5.43
CA CYS A 106 16.60 1.71 4.79
C CYS A 106 16.97 0.93 3.51
N GLY A 107 17.22 1.62 2.40
CA GLY A 107 17.46 1.00 1.10
C GLY A 107 18.75 0.19 1.01
N HIS A 108 19.75 0.50 1.85
CA HIS A 108 20.99 -0.27 1.96
C HIS A 108 20.89 -1.44 2.95
N SER A 109 19.69 -1.78 3.44
CA SER A 109 19.50 -2.97 4.30
C SER A 109 19.82 -4.25 3.52
N VAL A 110 20.51 -5.19 4.18
CA VAL A 110 20.95 -6.44 3.53
C VAL A 110 19.74 -7.27 3.09
N GLY A 111 19.63 -7.50 1.79
CA GLY A 111 18.53 -8.27 1.19
C GLY A 111 17.25 -7.46 0.93
N HIS A 112 17.29 -6.14 1.01
CA HIS A 112 16.20 -5.29 0.55
C HIS A 112 16.06 -5.41 -0.97
N THR A 113 14.86 -5.77 -1.43
CA THR A 113 14.53 -5.96 -2.85
C THR A 113 13.28 -5.20 -3.28
N GLY A 114 12.75 -4.33 -2.41
CA GLY A 114 11.45 -3.68 -2.60
C GLY A 114 11.37 -2.86 -3.90
N LEU A 115 12.44 -2.12 -4.21
CA LEU A 115 12.53 -1.35 -5.45
C LEU A 115 12.57 -2.25 -6.68
N GLY A 116 13.40 -3.29 -6.70
CA GLY A 116 13.43 -4.23 -7.83
C GLY A 116 12.11 -4.98 -8.02
N ALA A 117 11.46 -5.37 -6.92
CA ALA A 117 10.17 -6.04 -6.95
C ALA A 117 9.05 -5.13 -7.49
N ARG A 118 9.02 -3.85 -7.10
CA ARG A 118 8.00 -2.91 -7.62
C ARG A 118 8.14 -2.74 -9.13
N ASP A 119 9.36 -2.63 -9.63
CA ASP A 119 9.65 -2.38 -11.05
C ASP A 119 9.29 -3.61 -11.89
N LEU A 120 9.56 -4.81 -11.38
CA LEU A 120 9.11 -6.07 -11.98
C LEU A 120 7.59 -6.16 -12.04
N ILE A 121 6.89 -5.90 -10.92
CA ILE A 121 5.42 -5.94 -10.89
C ILE A 121 4.81 -4.90 -11.83
N TYR A 122 5.41 -3.70 -11.91
CA TYR A 122 4.98 -2.67 -12.84
C TYR A 122 5.10 -3.13 -14.31
N SER A 123 6.22 -3.80 -14.65
CA SER A 123 6.43 -4.38 -15.98
C SER A 123 5.40 -5.49 -16.28
N LEU A 124 5.15 -6.39 -15.32
CA LEU A 124 4.16 -7.46 -15.46
C LEU A 124 2.73 -6.93 -15.64
N GLN A 125 2.38 -5.80 -15.02
CA GLN A 125 1.07 -5.16 -15.25
C GLN A 125 0.91 -4.66 -16.69
N THR A 126 2.00 -4.29 -17.34
CA THR A 126 1.99 -3.87 -18.75
C THR A 126 1.77 -5.05 -19.68
N GLU A 127 2.39 -6.20 -19.38
CA GLU A 127 2.26 -7.43 -20.17
C GLU A 127 0.93 -8.15 -19.93
N MET A 128 0.39 -8.06 -18.70
CA MET A 128 -0.84 -8.73 -18.28
C MET A 128 -1.78 -7.74 -17.58
N PRO A 129 -2.62 -6.99 -18.32
CA PRO A 129 -3.55 -6.01 -17.75
C PRO A 129 -4.56 -6.60 -16.75
N ALA A 130 -4.85 -7.91 -16.84
CA ALA A 130 -5.71 -8.63 -15.90
C ALA A 130 -5.07 -8.83 -14.51
N LEU A 131 -3.76 -8.61 -14.36
CA LEU A 131 -3.04 -8.76 -13.09
C LEU A 131 -3.63 -7.85 -12.02
N ARG A 132 -3.87 -6.58 -12.35
CA ARG A 132 -4.38 -5.60 -11.39
C ARG A 132 -5.74 -6.00 -10.80
N PRO A 133 -6.82 -6.19 -11.58
CA PRO A 133 -8.12 -6.54 -11.02
C PRO A 133 -8.06 -7.87 -10.25
N LEU A 134 -7.30 -8.86 -10.73
CA LEU A 134 -7.12 -10.14 -10.03
C LEU A 134 -6.47 -9.95 -8.66
N VAL A 135 -5.36 -9.22 -8.58
CA VAL A 135 -4.65 -8.96 -7.30
C VAL A 135 -5.53 -8.17 -6.35
N LEU A 136 -6.26 -7.15 -6.82
CA LEU A 136 -7.13 -6.36 -5.95
C LEU A 136 -8.28 -7.19 -5.37
N ILE A 137 -8.90 -8.07 -6.16
CA ILE A 137 -9.95 -8.98 -5.68
C ILE A 137 -9.37 -9.95 -4.65
N LEU A 138 -8.24 -10.59 -4.94
CA LEU A 138 -7.59 -11.53 -4.03
C LEU A 138 -7.16 -10.86 -2.73
N LYS A 139 -6.49 -9.71 -2.81
CA LYS A 139 -6.05 -8.94 -1.64
C LYS A 139 -7.23 -8.50 -0.79
N SER A 140 -8.30 -7.98 -1.41
CA SER A 140 -9.54 -7.60 -0.71
C SER A 140 -10.18 -8.80 -0.03
N HIS A 141 -10.24 -9.95 -0.72
CA HIS A 141 -10.80 -11.16 -0.13
C HIS A 141 -9.99 -11.62 1.09
N LEU A 142 -8.65 -11.65 1.01
CA LEU A 142 -7.78 -12.07 2.11
C LEU A 142 -7.85 -11.13 3.32
N VAL A 143 -7.98 -9.81 3.10
CA VAL A 143 -8.12 -8.84 4.19
C VAL A 143 -9.48 -8.95 4.89
N ASN A 144 -10.54 -9.24 4.14
CA ASN A 144 -11.92 -9.24 4.66
C ASN A 144 -12.41 -10.61 5.18
N ASN A 145 -11.73 -11.73 4.90
CA ASN A 145 -12.23 -13.09 5.19
C ASN A 145 -11.47 -13.81 6.33
N ILE A 146 -11.46 -13.18 7.49
CA ILE A 146 -11.46 -13.88 8.79
C ILE A 146 -12.92 -13.89 9.29
N PRO A 147 -13.50 -15.06 9.57
CA PRO A 147 -14.29 -15.86 8.62
C PRO A 147 -15.70 -15.28 8.32
N MET A 148 -16.11 -15.20 7.05
CA MET A 148 -17.53 -15.24 6.70
C MET A 148 -17.75 -16.04 5.42
N GLN A 149 -18.78 -16.89 5.45
CA GLN A 149 -19.38 -17.51 4.28
C GLN A 149 -19.75 -16.40 3.29
N CYS A 150 -18.93 -16.20 2.26
CA CYS A 150 -19.29 -15.34 1.14
C CYS A 150 -19.62 -16.26 -0.03
N SER A 151 -20.91 -16.34 -0.37
CA SER A 151 -21.36 -16.93 -1.63
C SER A 151 -20.70 -16.14 -2.75
N VAL A 152 -19.64 -16.72 -3.31
CA VAL A 152 -18.98 -16.23 -4.51
C VAL A 152 -20.05 -16.19 -5.60
N VAL A 153 -20.49 -15.00 -6.00
CA VAL A 153 -21.06 -14.84 -7.33
C VAL A 153 -19.89 -15.08 -8.26
N ILE A 154 -19.75 -16.33 -8.69
CA ILE A 154 -18.77 -16.71 -9.70
C ILE A 154 -19.11 -15.82 -10.90
N PRO A 155 -18.22 -14.90 -11.33
CA PRO A 155 -18.46 -14.18 -12.57
C PRO A 155 -18.62 -15.25 -13.64
N TYR A 156 -19.80 -15.29 -14.25
CA TYR A 156 -20.09 -16.23 -15.32
C TYR A 156 -19.09 -15.96 -16.44
N VAL A 157 -18.07 -16.81 -16.55
CA VAL A 157 -17.15 -16.82 -17.67
C VAL A 157 -17.96 -17.38 -18.84
N ALA A 158 -18.54 -16.47 -19.63
CA ALA A 158 -19.42 -16.84 -20.74
C ALA A 158 -18.72 -17.63 -21.86
N ASP A 159 -17.41 -17.86 -21.77
CA ASP A 159 -16.66 -18.61 -22.77
C ASP A 159 -15.58 -19.48 -22.09
N PRO A 160 -15.71 -20.82 -22.07
CA PRO A 160 -14.64 -21.67 -21.59
C PRO A 160 -13.36 -21.41 -22.41
N ILE A 161 -12.22 -21.29 -21.72
CA ILE A 161 -10.91 -21.03 -22.33
C ILE A 161 -10.64 -22.12 -23.38
N LYS A 162 -10.74 -21.75 -24.66
CA LYS A 162 -10.37 -22.63 -25.78
C LYS A 162 -8.85 -22.56 -25.99
N PRO A 163 -8.17 -23.68 -26.24
CA PRO A 163 -6.75 -23.68 -26.58
C PRO A 163 -6.46 -22.72 -27.74
N GLY A 164 -5.49 -21.82 -27.59
CA GLY A 164 -5.03 -20.93 -28.66
C GLY A 164 -5.56 -19.49 -28.64
N ARG A 165 -6.30 -19.03 -27.62
CA ARG A 165 -6.62 -17.60 -27.43
C ARG A 165 -5.74 -16.94 -26.37
N SER A 166 -5.26 -15.73 -26.66
CA SER A 166 -4.60 -14.86 -25.68
C SER A 166 -5.61 -14.37 -24.63
N ILE A 167 -5.25 -14.48 -23.35
CA ILE A 167 -6.04 -14.06 -22.16
C ILE A 167 -6.50 -12.59 -22.26
N CYS A 168 -5.78 -11.76 -23.01
CA CYS A 168 -6.03 -10.33 -23.15
C CYS A 168 -7.44 -9.98 -23.67
N ASN A 169 -8.11 -10.90 -24.37
CA ASN A 169 -9.42 -10.64 -24.98
C ASN A 169 -10.63 -11.12 -24.15
N CYS A 170 -10.41 -11.79 -23.02
CA CYS A 170 -11.50 -12.37 -22.22
C CYS A 170 -12.09 -11.40 -21.18
N PHE A 171 -11.41 -10.29 -20.88
CA PHE A 171 -11.89 -9.29 -19.92
C PHE A 171 -12.41 -8.05 -20.65
N ARG A 172 -13.69 -8.04 -21.05
CA ARG A 172 -14.39 -6.79 -21.41
C ARG A 172 -14.86 -6.09 -20.13
N MET A 173 -14.15 -5.06 -19.70
CA MET A 173 -14.48 -4.22 -18.53
C MET A 173 -15.73 -3.32 -18.71
N HIS A 174 -16.73 -3.72 -19.50
CA HIS A 174 -17.87 -2.83 -19.79
C HIS A 174 -19.10 -2.98 -18.86
N GLU A 175 -19.09 -3.90 -17.90
CA GLU A 175 -20.28 -4.20 -17.07
C GLU A 175 -20.10 -4.01 -15.55
N VAL A 176 -19.05 -3.33 -15.08
CA VAL A 176 -18.90 -2.98 -13.65
C VAL A 176 -19.51 -1.59 -13.36
N ARG A 177 -20.79 -1.38 -13.71
CA ARG A 177 -21.48 -0.11 -13.44
C ARG A 177 -22.83 -0.20 -12.72
N GLN A 178 -23.26 -1.36 -12.24
CA GLN A 178 -24.61 -1.50 -11.68
C GLN A 178 -24.76 -2.22 -10.32
N CYS A 179 -23.68 -2.47 -9.58
CA CYS A 179 -23.78 -2.96 -8.20
C CYS A 179 -23.30 -1.91 -7.19
N ALA A 180 -23.93 -0.74 -7.22
CA ALA A 180 -23.85 0.25 -6.15
C ALA A 180 -25.17 1.04 -6.08
N CYS A 181 -26.29 0.34 -5.88
CA CYS A 181 -27.49 0.96 -5.36
C CYS A 181 -27.74 0.41 -3.95
N VAL A 182 -27.35 1.25 -2.99
CA VAL A 182 -27.77 1.28 -1.60
C VAL A 182 -29.30 1.17 -1.52
N HIS A 183 -29.82 0.24 -0.73
CA HIS A 183 -31.11 0.44 -0.07
C HIS A 183 -31.01 -0.02 1.39
N ILE A 184 -30.86 0.97 2.25
CA ILE A 184 -31.02 0.88 3.70
C ILE A 184 -32.46 1.37 4.01
N TYR A 185 -33.05 0.74 5.02
CA TYR A 185 -34.32 1.02 5.72
C TYR A 185 -35.62 0.47 5.13
N SER A 186 -36.08 -0.62 5.78
CA SER A 186 -37.48 -1.01 5.88
C SER A 186 -38.29 0.09 6.58
N PHE A 187 -39.30 0.61 5.89
CA PHE A 187 -40.38 1.39 6.48
C PHE A 187 -41.65 0.54 6.36
N GLU A 188 -42.02 -0.16 7.43
CA GLU A 188 -43.36 -0.76 7.53
C GLU A 188 -44.32 0.32 8.01
N SER A 189 -45.23 0.71 7.13
CA SER A 189 -46.44 1.43 7.49
C SER A 189 -47.63 0.81 6.76
N GLY A 190 -48.45 0.09 7.52
CA GLY A 190 -49.91 0.05 7.40
C GLY A 190 -50.52 -0.69 6.21
N ALA A 191 -51.14 -1.83 6.53
CA ALA A 191 -52.53 -2.11 6.17
C ALA A 191 -53.19 -2.86 7.32
#